data_AF-A0A3D0X9B0-F1
#
_entry.id   AF-A0A3D0X9B0-F1
#
_cell.length_a   1.000
_cell.length_b   1.000
_cell.length_c   1.000
_cell.angle_alpha   90.00
_cell.angle_beta   90.00
_cell.angle_gamma   90.00
#
_symmetry.space_group_name_H-M   'P 1'
#
loop_
_entity.id
_entity.type
_entity.pdbx_description
1 polymer ?
#
loop_
_entity_poly.entity_id
_entity_poly.type
_entity_poly.pdbx_seq_one_letter_code
_entity_poly.pdbx_strand_id
1 'polypeptide(L)'
;MIKITKRLSVLICSIILVAVSSVTFFAQSTYVLADDASIFSQQETTTLSELMQSIGEETGWQIIVHTSNDNISSDNMETYYNNTYYDGQDFEYDSVMLVIDNASNNRIILTHGTAMEYFDDDRMTEIKSRMKPYLSQGDMYNATLEFLNTTEEFYSNGITEDGSYDNVTINENYEKQKNPLLYTLSHYGVIIGVVAVIAGGVSVLIVYLRYKDNGKKGTYDLNANSVVNITDSHDEFLNKTVTVRTDPPPSSDSGSSSSGCGGGSSHGSSGSF
;
A
#
# COMPACT_ATOMS: atom_id res chain seq x y z
N MET A 1 -5.68 -24.56 -18.74
CA MET A 1 -5.77 -23.73 -17.51
C MET A 1 -5.04 -22.37 -17.61
N ILE A 2 -3.95 -22.23 -18.40
CA ILE A 2 -3.16 -20.98 -18.52
C ILE A 2 -3.90 -19.78 -19.17
N LYS A 3 -4.90 -20.02 -20.03
CA LYS A 3 -5.65 -18.93 -20.70
C LYS A 3 -6.65 -18.22 -19.77
N ILE A 4 -7.13 -18.89 -18.73
CA ILE A 4 -8.10 -18.34 -17.77
C ILE A 4 -7.39 -17.43 -16.76
N THR A 5 -6.19 -17.82 -16.30
CA THR A 5 -5.40 -17.03 -15.35
C THR A 5 -4.90 -15.71 -15.95
N LYS A 6 -4.52 -15.69 -17.25
CA LYS A 6 -4.16 -14.45 -17.95
C LYS A 6 -5.34 -13.49 -18.12
N ARG A 7 -6.53 -14.01 -18.44
CA ARG A 7 -7.75 -13.19 -18.56
C ARG A 7 -8.19 -12.65 -17.20
N LEU A 8 -8.06 -13.43 -16.14
CA LEU A 8 -8.34 -13.00 -14.76
C LEU A 8 -7.36 -11.91 -14.30
N SER A 9 -6.08 -12.04 -14.60
CA SER A 9 -5.06 -11.03 -14.27
C SER A 9 -5.28 -9.70 -14.98
N VAL A 10 -5.64 -9.71 -16.26
CA VAL A 10 -5.97 -8.49 -17.00
C VAL A 10 -7.21 -7.82 -16.40
N LEU A 11 -8.25 -8.60 -16.07
CA LEU A 11 -9.48 -8.09 -15.48
C LEU A 11 -9.24 -7.47 -14.10
N ILE A 12 -8.37 -8.06 -13.29
CA ILE A 12 -7.96 -7.51 -11.99
C ILE A 12 -7.16 -6.21 -12.16
N CYS A 13 -6.20 -6.14 -13.10
CA CYS A 13 -5.48 -4.90 -13.40
C CYS A 13 -6.40 -3.79 -13.93
N SER A 14 -7.39 -4.12 -14.76
CA SER A 14 -8.38 -3.17 -15.27
C SER A 14 -9.25 -2.61 -14.14
N ILE A 15 -9.68 -3.47 -13.19
CA ILE A 15 -10.47 -3.04 -12.03
C ILE A 15 -9.64 -2.13 -11.11
N ILE A 16 -8.36 -2.43 -10.91
CA ILE A 16 -7.45 -1.58 -10.12
C ILE A 16 -7.24 -0.23 -10.80
N LEU A 17 -7.04 -0.19 -12.13
CA LEU A 17 -6.88 1.06 -12.89
C LEU A 17 -8.15 1.94 -12.83
N VAL A 18 -9.34 1.34 -12.92
CA VAL A 18 -10.61 2.08 -12.83
C VAL A 18 -10.88 2.56 -11.40
N ALA A 19 -10.51 1.77 -10.39
CA ALA A 19 -10.59 2.19 -8.99
C ALA A 19 -9.64 3.36 -8.67
N VAL A 20 -8.46 3.40 -9.30
CA VAL A 20 -7.49 4.51 -9.15
C VAL A 20 -7.92 5.76 -9.92
N SER A 21 -8.68 5.65 -11.02
CA SER A 21 -9.20 6.83 -11.75
C SER A 21 -10.42 7.50 -11.09
N SER A 22 -10.98 6.89 -10.04
CA SER A 22 -12.17 7.38 -9.35
C SER A 22 -11.84 8.23 -8.13
N VAL A 23 -10.66 8.87 -8.09
CA VAL A 23 -10.34 9.84 -7.03
C VAL A 23 -11.26 11.04 -7.21
N THR A 24 -12.35 11.05 -6.46
CA THR A 24 -13.18 12.25 -6.29
C THR A 24 -12.34 13.25 -5.51
N PHE A 25 -11.79 14.24 -6.20
CA PHE A 25 -11.32 15.46 -5.55
C PHE A 25 -12.56 16.17 -5.03
N PHE A 26 -12.87 16.01 -3.74
CA PHE A 26 -13.80 16.92 -3.09
C PHE A 26 -13.10 18.28 -3.11
N ALA A 27 -13.62 19.21 -3.92
CA ALA A 27 -13.22 20.60 -3.85
C ALA A 27 -13.74 21.14 -2.50
N GLN A 28 -12.86 21.12 -1.50
CA GLN A 28 -13.12 21.70 -0.19
C GLN A 28 -13.01 23.23 -0.32
N SER A 29 -13.83 23.97 0.43
CA SER A 29 -13.91 25.44 0.28
C SER A 29 -12.55 26.09 0.57
N THR A 30 -12.13 27.03 -0.30
CA THR A 30 -10.90 27.82 -0.13
C THR A 30 -11.00 28.84 1.00
N TYR A 31 -12.19 29.05 1.56
CA TYR A 31 -12.38 29.94 2.69
C TYR A 31 -13.47 29.45 3.67
N VAL A 32 -13.40 29.94 4.91
CA VAL A 32 -14.41 29.75 5.95
C VAL A 32 -14.61 31.06 6.72
N LEU A 33 -15.78 31.69 6.58
CA LEU A 33 -16.18 32.84 7.39
C LEU A 33 -17.26 32.42 8.40
N ALA A 34 -16.86 32.25 9.65
CA ALA A 34 -17.72 31.86 10.77
C ALA A 34 -17.97 33.05 11.70
N ASP A 35 -19.05 33.79 11.45
CA ASP A 35 -19.44 34.97 12.24
C ASP A 35 -20.42 34.61 13.39
N ASP A 36 -20.01 33.74 14.31
CA ASP A 36 -20.87 33.32 15.44
C ASP A 36 -21.11 34.47 16.43
N ALA A 37 -20.24 35.48 16.43
CA ALA A 37 -20.44 36.68 17.23
C ALA A 37 -21.41 37.69 16.59
N SER A 38 -21.80 37.48 15.32
CA SER A 38 -22.66 38.39 14.55
C SER A 38 -22.16 39.84 14.58
N ILE A 39 -20.84 40.01 14.46
CA ILE A 39 -20.17 41.32 14.51
C ILE A 39 -20.07 41.97 13.13
N PHE A 40 -20.34 41.23 12.05
CA PHE A 40 -20.38 41.76 10.70
C PHE A 40 -21.82 41.92 10.20
N SER A 41 -22.05 42.98 9.43
CA SER A 41 -23.27 43.15 8.65
C SER A 41 -23.26 42.26 7.40
N GLN A 42 -24.43 42.01 6.83
CA GLN A 42 -24.55 41.17 5.62
C GLN A 42 -23.70 41.66 4.44
N GLN A 43 -23.54 42.97 4.28
CA GLN A 43 -22.72 43.55 3.22
C GLN A 43 -21.24 43.29 3.46
N GLU A 44 -20.80 43.48 4.70
CA GLU A 44 -19.42 43.22 5.13
C GLU A 44 -19.08 41.72 4.99
N THR A 45 -19.97 40.82 5.41
CA THR A 45 -19.81 39.37 5.23
C THR A 45 -19.60 38.99 3.76
N THR A 46 -20.37 39.59 2.84
CA THR A 46 -20.23 39.33 1.40
C THR A 46 -18.86 39.79 0.90
N THR A 47 -18.45 41.03 1.22
CA THR A 47 -17.15 41.56 0.79
C THR A 47 -15.98 40.77 1.37
N LEU A 48 -16.03 40.40 2.65
CA LEU A 48 -15.01 39.56 3.27
C LEU A 48 -14.94 38.18 2.60
N SER A 49 -16.09 37.55 2.35
CA SER A 49 -16.14 36.22 1.72
C SER A 49 -15.54 36.23 0.31
N GLU A 50 -15.86 37.24 -0.51
CA GLU A 50 -15.32 37.39 -1.86
C GLU A 50 -13.79 37.57 -1.84
N LEU A 51 -13.28 38.40 -0.91
CA LEU A 51 -11.85 38.60 -0.74
C LEU A 51 -11.14 37.35 -0.25
N MET A 52 -11.69 36.69 0.78
CA MET A 52 -11.14 35.43 1.30
C MET A 52 -11.11 34.34 0.24
N GLN A 53 -12.14 34.23 -0.58
CA GLN A 53 -12.18 33.29 -1.70
C GLN A 53 -11.07 33.59 -2.71
N SER A 54 -10.92 34.86 -3.12
CA SER A 54 -9.87 35.28 -4.06
C SER A 54 -8.48 34.92 -3.55
N ILE A 55 -8.18 35.25 -2.28
CA ILE A 55 -6.89 34.94 -1.66
C ILE A 55 -6.69 33.42 -1.57
N GLY A 56 -7.71 32.67 -1.16
CA GLY A 56 -7.60 31.22 -1.07
C GLY A 56 -7.37 30.54 -2.43
N GLU A 57 -7.99 31.06 -3.51
CA GLU A 57 -7.76 30.58 -4.88
C GLU A 57 -6.35 30.93 -5.41
N GLU A 58 -5.83 32.11 -5.08
CA GLU A 58 -4.49 32.55 -5.49
C GLU A 58 -3.38 31.81 -4.73
N THR A 59 -3.52 31.72 -3.41
CA THR A 59 -2.49 31.15 -2.54
C THR A 59 -2.52 29.63 -2.47
N GLY A 60 -3.69 29.03 -2.68
CA GLY A 60 -3.95 27.63 -2.39
C GLY A 60 -4.15 27.32 -0.89
N TRP A 61 -4.20 28.35 -0.04
CA TRP A 61 -4.46 28.21 1.39
C TRP A 61 -5.95 28.31 1.70
N GLN A 62 -6.38 27.66 2.79
CA GLN A 62 -7.70 27.94 3.34
C GLN A 62 -7.66 29.19 4.22
N ILE A 63 -8.41 30.22 3.82
CA ILE A 63 -8.48 31.49 4.55
C ILE A 63 -9.67 31.45 5.51
N ILE A 64 -9.41 31.59 6.81
CA ILE A 64 -10.39 31.38 7.85
C ILE A 64 -10.53 32.63 8.71
N VAL A 65 -11.76 33.08 8.91
CA VAL A 65 -12.10 34.13 9.88
C VAL A 65 -13.17 33.56 10.79
N HIS A 66 -12.87 33.45 12.07
CA HIS A 66 -13.77 32.93 13.08
C HIS A 66 -14.01 33.97 14.16
N THR A 67 -15.27 34.29 14.43
CA THR A 67 -15.65 35.18 15.51
C THR A 67 -16.50 34.40 16.50
N SER A 68 -16.25 34.57 17.80
CA SER A 68 -17.02 33.90 18.85
C SER A 68 -17.30 34.80 20.05
N ASN A 69 -18.15 34.32 20.95
CA ASN A 69 -18.44 34.93 22.25
C ASN A 69 -18.10 33.96 23.40
N ASP A 70 -17.11 33.08 23.20
CA ASP A 70 -16.83 31.96 24.10
C ASP A 70 -16.04 32.36 25.35
N ASN A 71 -15.51 33.59 25.40
CA ASN A 71 -14.75 34.14 26.51
C ASN A 71 -13.50 33.29 26.84
N ILE A 72 -12.80 32.86 25.79
CA ILE A 72 -11.56 32.11 25.83
C ILE A 72 -10.43 33.06 26.22
N SER A 73 -9.63 32.69 27.22
CA SER A 73 -8.45 33.45 27.63
C SER A 73 -7.38 33.40 26.54
N SER A 74 -6.65 34.51 26.34
CA SER A 74 -5.55 34.62 25.37
C SER A 74 -4.58 33.42 25.43
N ASP A 75 -4.20 32.98 26.64
CA ASP A 75 -3.26 31.86 26.84
C ASP A 75 -3.75 30.51 26.30
N ASN A 76 -5.07 30.36 26.13
CA ASN A 76 -5.71 29.11 25.73
C ASN A 76 -6.24 29.14 24.28
N MET A 77 -6.29 30.30 23.63
CA MET A 77 -6.88 30.41 22.29
C MET A 77 -6.16 29.52 21.28
N GLU A 78 -4.83 29.53 21.24
CA GLU A 78 -4.05 28.69 20.34
C GLU A 78 -4.39 27.20 20.52
N THR A 79 -4.34 26.72 21.77
CA THR A 79 -4.62 25.32 22.09
C THR A 79 -6.07 24.94 21.76
N TYR A 80 -7.03 25.82 22.06
CA TYR A 80 -8.44 25.58 21.80
C TYR A 80 -8.72 25.43 20.31
N TYR A 81 -8.27 26.37 19.48
CA TYR A 81 -8.55 26.35 18.04
C TYR A 81 -7.78 25.24 17.31
N ASN A 82 -6.53 24.96 17.72
CA ASN A 82 -5.77 23.83 17.20
C ASN A 82 -6.48 22.49 17.47
N ASN A 83 -6.88 22.24 18.71
CA ASN A 83 -7.53 20.98 19.07
C ASN A 83 -8.93 20.85 18.49
N THR A 84 -9.67 21.96 18.39
CA THR A 84 -11.07 21.91 17.97
C THR A 84 -11.18 21.70 16.47
N TYR A 85 -10.41 22.45 15.67
CA TYR A 85 -10.63 22.50 14.23
C TYR A 85 -9.58 21.79 13.38
N TYR A 86 -8.33 21.67 13.86
CA TYR A 86 -7.26 21.01 13.11
C TYR A 86 -7.10 19.53 13.50
N ASP A 87 -7.10 19.22 14.80
CA ASP A 87 -7.09 17.81 15.25
C ASP A 87 -8.41 17.10 14.91
N GLY A 88 -9.52 17.86 14.88
CA GLY A 88 -10.83 17.40 14.38
C GLY A 88 -10.90 17.17 12.87
N GLN A 89 -9.90 17.64 12.10
CA GLN A 89 -9.85 17.62 10.62
C GLN A 89 -10.98 18.41 9.92
N ASP A 90 -11.50 19.46 10.55
CA ASP A 90 -12.54 20.31 9.95
C ASP A 90 -11.95 21.30 8.94
N PHE A 91 -10.70 21.73 9.15
CA PHE A 91 -9.99 22.68 8.30
C PHE A 91 -8.79 22.06 7.57
N GLU A 92 -8.47 22.66 6.42
CA GLU A 92 -7.28 22.31 5.65
C GLU A 92 -6.01 22.62 6.43
N TYR A 93 -4.97 21.81 6.19
CA TYR A 93 -3.72 22.00 6.90
C TYR A 93 -2.92 23.22 6.42
N ASP A 94 -2.96 23.52 5.13
CA ASP A 94 -2.35 24.74 4.59
C ASP A 94 -3.36 25.89 4.74
N SER A 95 -3.26 26.66 5.82
CA SER A 95 -4.28 27.65 6.18
C SER A 95 -3.73 28.87 6.93
N VAL A 96 -4.51 29.96 6.86
CA VAL A 96 -4.32 31.17 7.68
C VAL A 96 -5.65 31.50 8.34
N MET A 97 -5.65 31.59 9.66
CA MET A 97 -6.84 31.80 10.47
C MET A 97 -6.70 33.06 11.33
N LEU A 98 -7.68 33.95 11.25
CA LEU A 98 -7.92 35.01 12.21
C LEU A 98 -9.05 34.62 13.15
N VAL A 99 -8.79 34.64 14.45
CA VAL A 99 -9.79 34.41 15.49
C VAL A 99 -10.05 35.71 16.25
N ILE A 100 -11.34 35.98 16.45
CA ILE A 100 -11.86 37.11 17.21
C ILE A 100 -12.80 36.58 18.29
N ASP A 101 -12.36 36.57 19.55
CA ASP A 101 -13.29 36.36 20.65
C ASP A 101 -13.78 37.72 21.15
N ASN A 102 -15.03 38.02 20.84
CA ASN A 102 -15.66 39.29 21.17
C ASN A 102 -15.98 39.40 22.68
N ALA A 103 -16.18 38.28 23.38
CA ALA A 103 -16.51 38.31 24.81
C ALA A 103 -15.29 38.62 25.68
N SER A 104 -14.15 38.01 25.37
CA SER A 104 -12.88 38.29 26.08
C SER A 104 -12.07 39.43 25.46
N ASN A 105 -12.48 39.91 24.28
CA ASN A 105 -11.73 40.84 23.43
C ASN A 105 -10.30 40.35 23.09
N ASN A 106 -10.10 39.03 23.08
CA ASN A 106 -8.84 38.40 22.69
C ASN A 106 -8.86 38.03 21.20
N ARG A 107 -7.67 38.05 20.59
CA ARG A 107 -7.49 37.74 19.17
C ARG A 107 -6.21 36.99 18.96
N ILE A 108 -6.22 36.09 17.99
CA ILE A 108 -5.04 35.33 17.60
C ILE A 108 -5.05 35.11 16.08
N ILE A 109 -3.86 35.10 15.50
CA ILE A 109 -3.63 34.66 14.13
C ILE A 109 -2.92 33.31 14.24
N LEU A 110 -3.45 32.31 13.56
CA LEU A 110 -2.90 30.97 13.47
C LEU A 110 -2.56 30.67 12.01
N THR A 111 -1.36 30.16 11.78
CA THR A 111 -0.88 29.79 10.45
C THR A 111 -0.45 28.33 10.48
N HIS A 112 -0.84 27.57 9.48
CA HIS A 112 -0.49 26.16 9.38
C HIS A 112 0.05 25.82 7.98
N GLY A 113 0.87 24.77 7.93
CA GLY A 113 1.40 24.25 6.69
C GLY A 113 2.23 25.24 5.91
N THR A 114 2.05 25.26 4.60
CA THR A 114 2.87 26.09 3.70
C THR A 114 2.72 27.58 3.97
N ALA A 115 1.60 28.01 4.56
CA ALA A 115 1.41 29.41 4.94
C ALA A 115 2.43 29.89 5.98
N MET A 116 2.89 29.00 6.87
CA MET A 116 3.86 29.36 7.91
C MET A 116 5.17 29.93 7.35
N GLU A 117 5.60 29.47 6.17
CA GLU A 117 6.82 29.97 5.51
C GLU A 117 6.69 31.43 5.06
N TYR A 118 5.47 31.97 4.97
CA TYR A 118 5.22 33.35 4.54
C TYR A 118 4.96 34.30 5.71
N PHE A 119 4.84 33.78 6.93
CA PHE A 119 4.54 34.53 8.15
C PHE A 119 5.69 34.41 9.15
N ASP A 120 6.85 34.96 8.78
CA ASP A 120 7.98 35.12 9.71
C ASP A 120 7.65 36.03 10.91
N ASP A 121 8.56 36.07 11.88
CA ASP A 121 8.36 36.77 13.14
C ASP A 121 8.09 38.27 12.97
N ASP A 122 8.78 38.89 12.02
CA ASP A 122 8.66 40.32 11.70
C ASP A 122 7.32 40.60 11.01
N ARG A 123 6.92 39.75 10.06
CA ARG A 123 5.62 39.81 9.37
C ARG A 123 4.45 39.59 10.31
N MET A 124 4.56 38.65 11.26
CA MET A 124 3.56 38.44 12.29
C MET A 124 3.45 39.65 13.23
N THR A 125 4.56 40.33 13.51
CA THR A 125 4.56 41.59 14.28
C THR A 125 3.93 42.72 13.46
N GLU A 126 4.25 42.79 12.17
CA GLU A 126 3.73 43.78 11.24
C GLU A 126 2.22 43.69 11.08
N ILE A 127 1.67 42.52 10.78
CA ILE A 127 0.23 42.34 10.60
C ILE A 127 -0.55 42.71 11.87
N LYS A 128 -0.05 42.31 13.05
CA LYS A 128 -0.63 42.72 14.34
C LYS A 128 -0.57 44.24 14.53
N SER A 129 0.52 44.88 14.14
CA SER A 129 0.68 46.33 14.21
C SER A 129 -0.26 47.08 13.26
N ARG A 130 -0.45 46.57 12.03
CA ARG A 130 -1.35 47.14 11.02
C ARG A 130 -2.83 47.03 11.42
N MET A 131 -3.22 45.92 12.05
CA MET A 131 -4.59 45.73 12.56
C MET A 131 -4.92 46.60 13.79
N LYS A 132 -3.91 46.89 14.63
CA LYS A 132 -4.09 47.53 15.95
C LYS A 132 -4.88 48.86 15.93
N PRO A 133 -4.70 49.79 14.98
CA PRO A 133 -5.48 51.03 14.92
C PRO A 133 -6.98 50.80 14.76
N TYR A 134 -7.39 49.82 13.95
CA TYR A 134 -8.79 49.47 13.72
C TYR A 134 -9.38 48.77 14.94
N LEU A 135 -8.64 47.80 15.49
CA LEU A 135 -9.04 47.10 16.72
C LEU A 135 -9.25 48.06 17.90
N SER A 136 -8.38 49.06 18.04
CA SER A 136 -8.47 50.07 19.12
C SER A 136 -9.71 50.96 19.02
N GLN A 137 -10.30 51.07 17.82
CA GLN A 137 -11.52 51.83 17.56
C GLN A 137 -12.79 50.97 17.62
N GLY A 138 -12.65 49.66 17.85
CA GLY A 138 -13.75 48.71 17.78
C GLY A 138 -14.17 48.37 16.34
N ASP A 139 -13.35 48.72 15.35
CA ASP A 139 -13.64 48.50 13.93
C ASP A 139 -13.17 47.11 13.48
N MET A 140 -14.05 46.13 13.70
CA MET A 140 -13.78 44.71 13.44
C MET A 140 -13.67 44.41 11.95
N TYR A 141 -14.48 45.08 11.14
CA TYR A 141 -14.51 44.90 9.70
C TYR A 141 -13.20 45.35 9.06
N ASN A 142 -12.77 46.59 9.32
CA ASN A 142 -11.52 47.08 8.75
C ASN A 142 -10.29 46.36 9.32
N ALA A 143 -10.33 45.91 10.58
CA ALA A 143 -9.27 45.06 11.12
C ALA A 143 -9.16 43.73 10.37
N THR A 144 -10.29 43.12 10.01
CA THR A 144 -10.32 41.87 9.25
C THR A 144 -9.88 42.08 7.81
N LEU A 145 -10.31 43.17 7.16
CA LEU A 145 -9.80 43.55 5.84
C LEU A 145 -8.29 43.76 5.84
N GLU A 146 -7.75 44.45 6.83
CA GLU A 146 -6.31 44.69 6.95
C GLU A 146 -5.53 43.38 7.09
N PHE A 147 -6.07 42.42 7.86
CA PHE A 147 -5.51 41.07 7.96
C PHE A 147 -5.49 40.35 6.60
N LEU A 148 -6.60 40.39 5.85
CA LEU A 148 -6.71 39.72 4.54
C LEU A 148 -5.76 40.34 3.51
N ASN A 149 -5.76 41.67 3.39
CA ASN A 149 -4.88 42.38 2.46
C ASN A 149 -3.40 42.16 2.79
N THR A 150 -3.05 42.17 4.09
CA THR A 150 -1.67 41.91 4.51
C THR A 150 -1.26 40.46 4.24
N THR A 151 -2.19 39.51 4.36
CA THR A 151 -1.95 38.09 4.01
C THR A 151 -1.66 37.92 2.52
N GLU A 152 -2.45 38.56 1.67
CA GLU A 152 -2.25 38.59 0.21
C GLU A 152 -0.91 39.25 -0.18
N GLU A 153 -0.56 40.35 0.50
CA GLU A 153 0.73 41.04 0.33
C GLU A 153 1.91 40.13 0.70
N PHE A 154 1.84 39.42 1.84
CA PHE A 154 2.89 38.49 2.26
C PHE A 154 3.09 37.36 1.25
N TYR A 155 2.00 36.82 0.70
CA TYR A 155 2.08 35.83 -0.37
C TYR A 155 2.76 36.40 -1.62
N SER A 156 2.30 37.58 -2.07
CA SER A 156 2.80 38.26 -3.27
C SER A 156 4.29 38.60 -3.17
N ASN A 157 4.76 38.96 -1.97
CA ASN A 157 6.16 39.28 -1.70
C ASN A 157 7.05 38.03 -1.61
N GLY A 158 6.47 36.83 -1.53
CA GLY A 158 7.20 35.58 -1.39
C GLY A 158 7.75 35.35 0.02
N ILE A 159 8.55 34.30 0.16
CA ILE A 159 9.19 33.90 1.42
C ILE A 159 10.43 34.79 1.67
N THR A 160 10.61 35.25 2.90
CA THR A 160 11.77 36.05 3.31
C THR A 160 13.01 35.14 3.45
N GLU A 161 14.13 35.48 2.80
CA GLU A 161 15.35 34.63 2.80
C GLU A 161 15.99 34.46 4.19
N ASP A 162 15.92 35.48 5.06
CA ASP A 162 16.51 35.49 6.40
C ASP A 162 15.45 35.55 7.53
N GLY A 163 14.22 35.08 7.26
CA GLY A 163 13.11 35.11 8.22
C GLY A 163 13.38 34.23 9.46
N SER A 164 13.04 34.75 10.64
CA SER A 164 12.94 33.96 11.89
C SER A 164 11.51 33.48 12.08
N TYR A 165 11.32 32.30 12.66
CA TYR A 165 10.00 31.68 12.84
C TYR A 165 9.82 31.18 14.27
N ASP A 166 10.46 31.83 15.24
CA ASP A 166 10.43 31.42 16.65
C ASP A 166 9.03 31.63 17.26
N ASN A 167 8.24 32.53 16.69
CA ASN A 167 6.88 32.82 17.15
C ASN A 167 5.80 31.95 16.50
N VAL A 168 6.17 31.12 15.50
CA VAL A 168 5.25 30.21 14.84
C VAL A 168 5.51 28.79 15.33
N THR A 169 4.52 28.18 15.99
CA THR A 169 4.63 26.77 16.40
C THR A 169 4.61 25.88 15.16
N ILE A 170 5.78 25.49 14.64
CA ILE A 170 5.88 24.52 13.56
C ILE A 170 5.35 23.19 14.06
N ASN A 171 4.14 22.85 13.63
CA ASN A 171 3.59 21.54 13.91
C ASN A 171 4.36 20.52 13.07
N GLU A 172 5.35 19.87 13.69
CA GLU A 172 6.19 18.82 13.10
C GLU A 172 5.38 17.66 12.47
N ASN A 173 4.07 17.58 12.73
CA ASN A 173 3.16 16.63 12.07
C ASN A 173 2.79 17.02 10.62
N TYR A 174 3.36 18.07 10.04
CA TYR A 174 3.17 18.45 8.63
C TYR A 174 3.29 17.26 7.66
N GLU A 175 4.33 16.44 7.84
CA GLU A 175 4.54 15.27 6.98
C GLU A 175 3.47 14.19 7.17
N LYS A 176 2.93 14.06 8.38
CA LYS A 176 1.93 13.06 8.73
C LYS A 176 0.58 13.37 8.08
N GLN A 177 0.26 14.66 7.91
CA GLN A 177 -1.05 15.12 7.45
C GLN A 177 -1.10 15.33 5.93
N LYS A 178 -0.03 15.86 5.30
CA LYS A 178 0.03 16.08 3.85
C LYS A 178 -0.13 14.78 3.05
N ASN A 179 0.41 13.67 3.56
CA ASN A 179 0.27 12.36 2.92
C ASN A 179 0.26 11.23 3.97
N PRO A 180 -0.90 10.87 4.55
CA PRO A 180 -0.96 9.81 5.56
C PRO A 180 -0.43 8.48 5.02
N LEU A 181 -0.65 8.18 3.73
CA LEU A 181 -0.09 6.99 3.07
C LEU A 181 1.43 7.05 2.90
N LEU A 182 1.99 8.21 2.55
CA LEU A 182 3.42 8.36 2.25
C LEU A 182 4.22 8.44 3.54
N TYR A 183 3.68 9.07 4.59
CA TYR A 183 4.19 9.00 5.94
C TYR A 183 4.16 7.57 6.49
N THR A 184 3.03 6.87 6.33
CA THR A 184 2.89 5.46 6.75
C THR A 184 3.82 4.56 5.96
N LEU A 185 4.03 4.81 4.67
CA LEU A 185 4.98 4.05 3.84
C LEU A 185 6.44 4.37 4.21
N SER A 186 6.76 5.61 4.53
CA SER A 186 8.11 6.00 4.97
C SER A 186 8.45 5.37 6.33
N HIS A 187 7.53 5.44 7.30
CA HIS A 187 7.77 4.99 8.66
C HIS A 187 7.46 3.51 8.90
N TYR A 188 6.40 2.98 8.27
CA TYR A 188 5.93 1.60 8.43
C TYR A 188 6.04 0.76 7.14
N GLY A 189 6.45 1.33 6.00
CA GLY A 189 6.54 0.58 4.74
C GLY A 189 7.61 -0.50 4.75
N VAL A 190 8.69 -0.33 5.52
CA VAL A 190 9.66 -1.41 5.75
C VAL A 190 9.00 -2.60 6.46
N ILE A 191 8.16 -2.34 7.47
CA ILE A 191 7.46 -3.39 8.23
C ILE A 191 6.43 -4.10 7.35
N ILE A 192 5.62 -3.32 6.61
CA ILE A 192 4.62 -3.87 5.67
C ILE A 192 5.31 -4.68 4.57
N GLY A 193 6.45 -4.20 4.06
CA GLY A 193 7.27 -4.91 3.08
C GLY A 193 7.82 -6.24 3.62
N VAL A 194 8.34 -6.25 4.86
CA VAL A 194 8.83 -7.46 5.52
C VAL A 194 7.71 -8.48 5.72
N VAL A 195 6.52 -8.06 6.17
CA VAL A 195 5.36 -8.94 6.32
C VAL A 195 4.93 -9.53 4.97
N ALA A 196 4.93 -8.73 3.90
CA ALA A 196 4.61 -9.19 2.56
C ALA A 196 5.64 -10.23 2.03
N VAL A 197 6.94 -10.01 2.28
CA VAL A 197 7.99 -10.97 1.92
C VAL A 197 7.86 -12.26 2.70
N ILE A 198 7.52 -12.20 4.00
CA ILE A 198 7.30 -13.39 4.82
C ILE A 198 6.08 -14.17 4.32
N ALA A 199 4.94 -13.50 4.09
CA ALA A 199 3.74 -14.15 3.57
C ALA A 199 3.96 -14.76 2.18
N GLY A 200 4.65 -14.04 1.30
CA GLY A 200 5.10 -14.54 -0.01
C GLY A 200 6.03 -15.75 0.12
N GLY A 201 7.03 -15.67 1.00
CA GLY A 201 7.95 -16.76 1.30
C GLY A 201 7.26 -18.01 1.84
N VAL A 202 6.30 -17.86 2.75
CA VAL A 202 5.49 -18.96 3.29
C VAL A 202 4.65 -19.60 2.19
N SER A 203 4.00 -18.82 1.33
CA SER A 203 3.21 -19.37 0.22
C SER A 203 4.08 -20.13 -0.79
N VAL A 204 5.26 -19.61 -1.15
CA VAL A 204 6.24 -20.29 -2.01
C VAL A 204 6.78 -21.56 -1.34
N LEU A 205 7.04 -21.52 -0.02
CA LEU A 205 7.50 -22.66 0.76
C LEU A 205 6.44 -23.78 0.78
N ILE A 206 5.17 -23.44 0.99
CA ILE A 206 4.06 -24.42 0.96
C ILE A 206 3.98 -25.07 -0.42
N VAL A 207 4.05 -24.29 -1.50
CA VAL A 207 4.05 -24.83 -2.87
C VAL A 207 5.29 -25.72 -3.09
N TYR A 208 6.48 -25.27 -2.69
CA TYR A 208 7.70 -26.05 -2.82
C TYR A 208 7.62 -27.38 -2.08
N LEU A 209 7.16 -27.39 -0.82
CA LEU A 209 6.98 -28.62 -0.03
C LEU A 209 5.96 -29.55 -0.68
N ARG A 210 4.84 -29.01 -1.19
CA ARG A 210 3.80 -29.81 -1.85
C ARG A 210 4.26 -30.42 -3.18
N TYR A 211 5.17 -29.74 -3.89
CA TYR A 211 5.73 -30.23 -5.16
C TYR A 211 6.99 -31.06 -4.99
N LYS A 212 7.72 -30.94 -3.87
CA LYS A 212 8.89 -31.77 -3.55
C LYS A 212 8.54 -33.26 -3.43
N ASP A 213 7.32 -33.56 -3.00
CA ASP A 213 6.85 -34.93 -2.79
C ASP A 213 6.13 -35.54 -4.03
N ASN A 214 6.00 -34.80 -5.13
CA ASN A 214 5.37 -35.28 -6.38
C ASN A 214 6.27 -36.20 -7.22
N GLY A 215 7.14 -36.99 -6.60
CA GLY A 215 8.12 -37.82 -7.31
C GLY A 215 8.46 -39.17 -6.68
N LYS A 216 7.92 -39.51 -5.49
CA LYS A 216 8.15 -40.83 -4.86
C LYS A 216 6.84 -41.55 -4.61
N LYS A 217 6.32 -42.05 -5.74
CA LYS A 217 5.73 -43.38 -5.94
C LYS A 217 5.20 -44.05 -4.67
N GLY A 218 3.87 -44.19 -4.60
CA GLY A 218 3.31 -45.39 -3.99
C GLY A 218 3.88 -46.59 -4.74
N THR A 219 4.88 -47.24 -4.17
CA THR A 219 5.27 -48.58 -4.61
C THR A 219 4.06 -49.46 -4.28
N TYR A 220 3.26 -49.78 -5.29
CA TYR A 220 2.19 -50.74 -5.12
C TYR A 220 2.87 -52.09 -4.89
N ASP A 221 2.86 -52.57 -3.65
CA ASP A 221 3.42 -53.86 -3.31
C ASP A 221 2.53 -54.95 -3.91
N LEU A 222 2.92 -55.39 -5.11
CA LEU A 222 2.23 -56.44 -5.87
C LEU A 222 2.22 -57.76 -5.09
N ASN A 223 3.21 -58.03 -4.25
CA ASN A 223 3.25 -59.27 -3.47
C ASN A 223 2.23 -59.25 -2.32
N ALA A 224 2.00 -58.08 -1.72
CA ALA A 224 1.02 -57.94 -0.64
C ALA A 224 -0.43 -57.89 -1.15
N ASN A 225 -0.66 -57.48 -2.40
CA ASN A 225 -2.00 -57.20 -2.94
C ASN A 225 -2.40 -58.04 -4.16
N SER A 226 -1.57 -59.00 -4.59
CA SER A 226 -1.94 -59.96 -5.63
C SER A 226 -1.77 -61.40 -5.14
N VAL A 227 -2.82 -62.20 -5.29
CA VAL A 227 -2.78 -63.65 -5.08
C VAL A 227 -2.99 -64.28 -6.45
N VAL A 228 -1.94 -64.88 -6.98
CA VAL A 228 -2.00 -65.62 -8.25
C VAL A 228 -2.07 -67.10 -7.92
N ASN A 229 -3.25 -67.70 -8.13
CA ASN A 229 -3.45 -69.13 -7.91
C ASN A 229 -3.43 -69.84 -9.27
N ILE A 230 -2.31 -70.45 -9.62
CA ILE A 230 -2.18 -71.24 -10.85
C ILE A 230 -2.80 -72.61 -10.58
N THR A 231 -4.08 -72.76 -10.93
CA THR A 231 -4.86 -73.98 -10.69
C THR A 231 -4.69 -75.05 -11.76
N ASP A 232 -4.11 -74.72 -12.92
CA ASP A 232 -3.94 -75.67 -14.01
C ASP A 232 -2.62 -75.44 -14.74
N SER A 233 -1.90 -76.53 -14.97
CA SER A 233 -0.60 -76.55 -15.64
C SER A 233 -0.62 -77.71 -16.62
N HIS A 234 -0.59 -77.41 -17.91
CA HIS A 234 -0.48 -78.40 -18.97
C HIS A 234 0.77 -78.10 -19.80
N ASP A 235 1.65 -79.08 -19.88
CA ASP A 235 2.80 -79.05 -20.78
C ASP A 235 2.37 -79.61 -22.13
N GLU A 236 2.29 -78.75 -23.14
CA GLU A 236 2.05 -79.14 -24.52
C GLU A 236 3.37 -79.09 -25.30
N PHE A 237 3.90 -80.27 -25.66
CA PHE A 237 5.12 -80.36 -26.45
C PHE A 237 4.88 -79.86 -27.88
N LEU A 238 5.29 -78.61 -28.15
CA LEU A 238 5.06 -77.97 -29.44
C LEU A 238 5.93 -78.55 -30.58
N ASN A 239 7.10 -79.11 -30.28
CA ASN A 239 7.99 -79.63 -31.31
C ASN A 239 8.73 -80.88 -30.85
N LYS A 240 8.62 -81.96 -31.64
CA LYS A 240 9.38 -83.20 -31.47
C LYS A 240 10.37 -83.32 -32.61
N THR A 241 11.65 -83.10 -32.33
CA THR A 241 12.71 -83.37 -33.30
C THR A 241 13.06 -84.85 -33.22
N VAL A 242 12.65 -85.63 -34.22
CA VAL A 242 13.03 -87.04 -34.35
C VAL A 242 14.22 -87.12 -35.30
N THR A 243 15.40 -87.49 -34.79
CA THR A 243 16.55 -87.82 -35.64
C THR A 243 16.49 -89.31 -35.99
N VAL A 244 16.05 -89.63 -37.20
CA VAL A 244 16.11 -91.00 -37.73
C VAL A 244 17.51 -91.19 -38.32
N ARG A 245 18.29 -92.13 -37.76
CA ARG A 245 19.54 -92.59 -38.36
C ARG A 245 19.26 -93.91 -39.07
N THR A 246 19.48 -93.95 -40.37
CA THR A 246 19.47 -95.18 -41.15
C THR A 246 20.86 -95.79 -41.10
N ASP A 247 21.00 -96.94 -40.45
CA ASP A 247 22.26 -97.66 -40.42
C ASP A 247 22.51 -98.33 -41.79
N PRO A 248 23.66 -98.10 -42.44
CA PRO A 248 24.00 -98.81 -43.67
C PRO A 248 24.17 -100.31 -43.38
N PRO A 249 23.78 -101.20 -44.33
CA PRO A 249 23.93 -102.63 -44.14
C PRO A 249 25.41 -103.01 -43.99
N PRO A 250 25.75 -103.95 -43.09
CA PRO A 250 27.14 -104.30 -42.82
C PRO A 250 27.74 -105.08 -44.00
N SER A 251 28.85 -104.58 -44.55
CA SER A 251 29.79 -105.40 -45.32
C SER A 251 30.76 -106.11 -44.37
N SER A 252 30.67 -107.44 -44.40
CA SER A 252 31.57 -108.51 -43.95
C SER A 252 32.92 -108.17 -43.28
N ASP A 253 33.12 -108.86 -42.15
CA ASP A 253 34.37 -109.30 -41.50
C ASP A 253 35.25 -108.20 -40.86
N SER A 254 35.67 -108.24 -39.60
CA SER A 254 35.72 -109.28 -38.57
C SER A 254 36.02 -108.65 -37.20
N GLY A 255 35.37 -109.13 -36.13
CA GLY A 255 35.94 -109.14 -34.76
C GLY A 255 35.60 -107.99 -33.81
N SER A 256 34.51 -108.19 -33.04
CA SER A 256 34.39 -108.09 -31.56
C SER A 256 35.23 -107.07 -30.76
N SER A 257 34.77 -106.33 -29.75
CA SER A 257 33.46 -106.19 -29.06
C SER A 257 33.62 -105.14 -27.94
N SER A 258 32.56 -104.35 -27.70
CA SER A 258 32.16 -103.61 -26.46
C SER A 258 33.14 -102.57 -25.87
N SER A 259 32.77 -101.39 -25.34
CA SER A 259 31.51 -100.73 -24.94
C SER A 259 31.95 -99.32 -24.49
N GLY A 260 31.40 -98.20 -24.95
CA GLY A 260 30.12 -97.65 -24.48
C GLY A 260 30.34 -96.21 -23.94
N CYS A 261 29.43 -95.29 -24.32
CA CYS A 261 29.10 -93.95 -23.79
C CYS A 261 30.22 -92.90 -23.60
N GLY A 262 30.10 -91.62 -23.99
CA GLY A 262 28.95 -90.81 -24.42
C GLY A 262 28.78 -89.60 -23.49
N GLY A 263 28.79 -88.38 -24.05
CA GLY A 263 28.12 -87.20 -23.47
C GLY A 263 29.04 -86.08 -22.97
N GLY A 264 29.22 -85.06 -23.82
CA GLY A 264 29.91 -83.82 -23.50
C GLY A 264 29.11 -82.89 -22.58
N SER A 265 29.86 -82.07 -21.83
CA SER A 265 29.37 -81.03 -20.94
C SER A 265 29.18 -79.71 -21.70
N SER A 266 27.94 -79.23 -21.75
CA SER A 266 27.61 -77.91 -22.27
C SER A 266 27.62 -76.88 -21.13
N HIS A 267 28.43 -75.84 -21.31
CA HIS A 267 28.53 -74.65 -20.47
C HIS A 267 27.21 -73.84 -20.47
N GLY A 268 26.78 -73.38 -19.30
CA GLY A 268 25.74 -72.36 -19.15
C GLY A 268 26.25 -71.26 -18.22
N SER A 269 26.57 -70.11 -18.81
CA SER A 269 26.96 -68.88 -18.11
C SER A 269 25.70 -68.15 -17.64
N SER A 270 25.60 -67.79 -16.36
CA SER A 270 24.58 -66.88 -15.85
C SER A 270 25.19 -65.49 -15.65
N GLY A 271 24.79 -64.58 -16.53
CA GLY A 271 25.04 -63.15 -16.41
C GLY A 271 24.26 -62.54 -15.26
N SER A 272 24.91 -61.60 -14.59
CA SER A 272 24.35 -60.71 -13.58
C SER A 272 23.53 -59.59 -14.24
N PHE A 273 22.42 -59.24 -13.61
CA PHE A 273 21.93 -57.86 -13.48
C PHE A 273 21.52 -57.65 -12.03
#